data_AF-A0A1R3T9L2-F1
#
_entry.id   AF-A0A1R3T9L2-F1
#
_cell.length_a   1.000
_cell.length_b   1.000
_cell.length_c   1.000
_cell.angle_alpha   90.00
_cell.angle_beta   90.00
_cell.angle_gamma   90.00
#
_symmetry.space_group_name_H-M   'P 1'
#
loop_
_entity.id
_entity.type
_entity.pdbx_description
1 polymer ?
#
loop_
_entity_poly.entity_id
_entity_poly.type
_entity_poly.pdbx_seq_one_letter_code
_entity_poly.pdbx_strand_id
1 'polypeptide(L)'
;MSGSHEDVISLFGLTYDDVAVRTFLALQPRHLAEKPSDGQQYVVCRDGGFDLLFEDEENRGAGNRQRRTLSAIFFYNEGVSKHRRYAGSLPFGFEFDDRRDGLRNKRKPDLTWVIGEGRVGLDHPEPDHDHWEMPPLTVSAHYGAEGTEVRYFLISPPSDEPEWTPPDTWEKLALLPGRKLDAIKLYREKHNVGMSEAKLAVEGHVAKARQ
;
A
#
# COMPACT_ATOMS: atom_id res chain seq x y z
N MET A 1 -18.52 19.12 -5.17
CA MET A 1 -19.09 17.86 -5.67
C MET A 1 -17.92 16.92 -5.81
N SER A 2 -17.89 15.79 -5.10
CA SER A 2 -16.86 14.77 -5.31
C SER A 2 -17.09 14.17 -6.70
N GLY A 3 -16.08 14.25 -7.58
CA GLY A 3 -16.12 13.61 -8.89
C GLY A 3 -16.23 12.08 -8.77
N SER A 4 -16.51 11.41 -9.88
CA SER A 4 -16.43 9.95 -9.97
C SER A 4 -14.98 9.48 -9.81
N HIS A 5 -14.75 8.23 -9.39
CA HIS A 5 -13.39 7.66 -9.43
C HIS A 5 -12.79 7.72 -10.84
N GLU A 6 -13.60 7.59 -11.89
CA GLU A 6 -13.16 7.69 -13.29
C GLU A 6 -12.52 9.04 -13.60
N ASP A 7 -13.06 10.14 -13.06
CA ASP A 7 -12.51 11.48 -13.24
C ASP A 7 -11.08 11.55 -12.68
N VAL A 8 -10.84 10.99 -11.49
CA VAL A 8 -9.51 11.02 -10.86
C VAL A 8 -8.55 10.04 -11.51
N ILE A 9 -9.04 8.85 -11.89
CA ILE A 9 -8.26 7.83 -12.61
C ILE A 9 -7.79 8.34 -13.97
N SER A 10 -8.58 9.14 -14.67
CA SER A 10 -8.18 9.72 -15.95
C SER A 10 -6.94 10.63 -15.88
N LEU A 11 -6.51 11.00 -14.67
CA LEU A 11 -5.33 11.82 -14.43
C LEU A 11 -4.01 11.01 -14.36
N PHE A 12 -4.06 9.67 -14.32
CA PHE A 12 -2.85 8.85 -14.28
C PHE A 12 -1.94 9.16 -15.48
N GLY A 13 -0.63 9.26 -15.22
CA GLY A 13 0.36 9.64 -16.24
C GLY A 13 0.46 11.15 -16.53
N LEU A 14 -0.42 11.99 -15.96
CA LEU A 14 -0.32 13.44 -16.10
C LEU A 14 0.51 14.06 -14.97
N THR A 15 1.20 15.16 -15.28
CA THR A 15 1.99 15.90 -14.29
C THR A 15 1.12 16.80 -13.42
N TYR A 16 1.63 17.21 -12.26
CA TYR A 16 0.94 18.15 -11.38
C TYR A 16 0.61 19.51 -12.05
N ASP A 17 1.44 19.94 -13.00
CA ASP A 17 1.27 21.19 -13.74
C ASP A 17 0.34 21.05 -14.98
N ASP A 18 -0.12 19.84 -15.29
CA ASP A 18 -1.03 19.58 -16.41
C ASP A 18 -2.39 20.29 -16.22
N VAL A 19 -2.94 20.83 -17.31
CA VAL A 19 -4.21 21.56 -17.29
C VAL A 19 -5.37 20.73 -16.74
N ALA A 20 -5.45 19.44 -17.07
CA ALA A 20 -6.52 18.57 -16.59
C ALA A 20 -6.44 18.37 -15.07
N VAL A 21 -5.22 18.16 -14.55
CA VAL A 21 -4.96 18.05 -13.11
C VAL A 21 -5.29 19.35 -12.39
N ARG A 22 -4.87 20.49 -12.94
CA ARG A 22 -5.17 21.82 -12.38
C ARG A 22 -6.66 22.11 -12.35
N THR A 23 -7.38 21.79 -13.42
CA THR A 23 -8.83 21.95 -13.50
C THR A 23 -9.55 21.04 -12.51
N PHE A 24 -9.15 19.78 -12.41
CA PHE A 24 -9.70 18.85 -11.42
C PHE A 24 -9.53 19.42 -10.00
N LEU A 25 -8.31 19.78 -9.61
CA LEU A 25 -7.98 20.27 -8.27
C LEU A 25 -8.68 21.59 -7.93
N ALA A 26 -8.89 22.48 -8.90
CA ALA A 26 -9.60 23.74 -8.69
C ALA A 26 -11.07 23.56 -8.28
N LEU A 27 -11.67 22.40 -8.58
CA LEU A 27 -13.05 22.05 -8.21
C LEU A 27 -13.15 21.32 -6.85
N GLN A 28 -12.02 20.94 -6.27
CA GLN A 28 -11.98 20.17 -5.02
C GLN A 28 -11.94 21.09 -3.80
N PRO A 29 -12.27 20.57 -2.60
CA PRO A 29 -12.04 21.28 -1.35
C PRO A 29 -10.58 21.74 -1.19
N ARG A 30 -10.32 22.51 -0.13
CA ARG A 30 -8.98 22.99 0.18
C ARG A 30 -8.00 21.81 0.23
N HIS A 31 -6.97 21.90 -0.59
CA HIS A 31 -5.90 20.92 -0.69
C HIS A 31 -4.55 21.59 -0.51
N LEU A 32 -3.55 20.80 -0.11
CA LEU A 32 -2.18 21.24 0.07
C LEU A 32 -1.28 20.42 -0.84
N ALA A 33 -0.64 21.07 -1.81
CA ALA A 33 0.48 20.46 -2.51
C ALA A 33 1.73 20.60 -1.64
N GLU A 34 2.22 19.49 -1.12
CA GLU A 34 3.40 19.47 -0.26
C GLU A 34 4.66 19.79 -1.06
N LYS A 35 5.65 20.37 -0.36
CA LYS A 35 6.98 20.54 -0.95
C LYS A 35 7.66 19.17 -0.98
N PRO A 36 8.21 18.75 -2.12
CA PRO A 36 8.88 17.47 -2.20
C PRO A 36 10.11 17.43 -1.28
N SER A 37 10.22 16.40 -0.45
CA SER A 37 11.40 16.14 0.38
C SER A 37 12.40 15.22 -0.31
N ASP A 38 11.92 14.34 -1.18
CA ASP A 38 12.63 13.13 -1.62
C ASP A 38 12.13 12.61 -2.97
N GLY A 39 11.52 13.46 -3.81
CA GLY A 39 10.96 13.04 -5.09
C GLY A 39 9.46 12.92 -5.14
N GLN A 40 8.88 12.52 -4.02
CA GLN A 40 7.45 12.38 -3.87
C GLN A 40 6.83 13.76 -3.73
N GLN A 41 5.71 13.99 -4.43
CA GLN A 41 4.89 15.17 -4.24
C GLN A 41 3.45 14.75 -3.95
N TYR A 42 3.03 14.96 -2.71
CA TYR A 42 1.65 14.73 -2.31
C TYR A 42 0.81 15.98 -2.56
N VAL A 43 -0.41 15.78 -3.06
CA VAL A 43 -1.50 16.74 -2.97
C VAL A 43 -2.51 16.20 -1.99
N VAL A 44 -2.55 16.81 -0.80
CA VAL A 44 -3.35 16.35 0.34
C VAL A 44 -4.69 17.06 0.38
N CYS A 45 -5.79 16.34 0.21
CA CYS A 45 -7.16 16.91 0.22
C CYS A 45 -8.00 16.29 1.35
N ARG A 46 -7.72 16.71 2.59
CA ARG A 46 -8.40 16.20 3.80
C ARG A 46 -9.92 16.30 3.75
N ASP A 47 -10.44 17.45 3.34
CA ASP A 47 -11.89 17.66 3.27
C ASP A 47 -12.53 16.95 2.06
N GLY A 48 -11.75 16.65 1.02
CA GLY A 48 -12.19 15.84 -0.12
C GLY A 48 -12.07 14.34 0.13
N GLY A 49 -11.30 13.93 1.13
CA GLY A 49 -11.10 12.53 1.52
C GLY A 49 -10.11 11.78 0.64
N PHE A 50 -9.21 12.46 -0.06
CA PHE A 50 -8.23 11.80 -0.94
C PHE A 50 -6.88 12.49 -0.93
N ASP A 51 -5.84 11.71 -1.27
CA ASP A 51 -4.51 12.22 -1.60
C ASP A 51 -4.11 11.77 -3.01
N LEU A 52 -3.34 12.61 -3.69
CA LEU A 52 -2.68 12.28 -4.95
C LEU A 52 -1.17 12.26 -4.74
N LEU A 53 -0.51 11.22 -5.24
CA LEU A 53 0.95 11.09 -5.20
C LEU A 53 1.51 11.24 -6.62
N PHE A 54 2.41 12.20 -6.77
CA PHE A 54 3.16 12.43 -8.01
C PHE A 54 4.62 12.03 -7.81
N GLU A 55 5.13 11.16 -8.68
CA GLU A 55 6.48 10.60 -8.61
C GLU A 55 7.09 10.44 -9.99
N ASP A 56 8.42 10.40 -10.03
CA ASP A 56 9.19 10.03 -11.23
C ASP A 56 9.34 8.50 -11.22
N GLU A 57 8.63 7.79 -12.10
CA GLU A 57 8.63 6.32 -12.14
C GLU A 57 10.03 5.74 -12.34
N GLU A 58 10.88 6.40 -13.14
CA GLU A 58 12.25 5.95 -13.41
C GLU A 58 13.18 6.19 -12.21
N ASN A 59 12.89 7.21 -11.41
CA ASN A 59 13.75 7.66 -10.32
C ASN A 59 12.91 7.97 -9.07
N ARG A 60 12.32 6.93 -8.46
CA ARG A 60 11.71 7.00 -7.12
C ARG A 60 12.74 7.59 -6.14
N GLY A 61 12.67 8.90 -5.87
CA GLY A 61 13.77 9.66 -5.26
C GLY A 61 13.89 11.09 -5.81
N ALA A 62 15.01 11.78 -5.57
CA ALA A 62 15.31 13.17 -6.01
C ALA A 62 15.33 13.42 -7.54
N GLY A 63 14.53 12.66 -8.31
CA GLY A 63 14.26 12.80 -9.73
C GLY A 63 13.60 14.12 -10.11
N ASN A 64 13.51 14.31 -11.43
CA ASN A 64 13.20 15.59 -12.05
C ASN A 64 11.73 15.96 -11.79
N ARG A 65 11.48 17.14 -11.20
CA ARG A 65 10.12 17.66 -10.94
C ARG A 65 9.21 17.60 -12.17
N GLN A 66 9.77 17.85 -13.36
CA GLN A 66 9.00 17.89 -14.61
C GLN A 66 8.58 16.50 -15.10
N ARG A 67 9.16 15.42 -14.55
CA ARG A 67 8.82 14.03 -14.92
C ARG A 67 7.83 13.38 -13.98
N ARG A 68 7.42 14.09 -12.92
CA ARG A 68 6.54 13.51 -11.90
C ARG A 68 5.12 13.47 -12.43
N THR A 69 4.62 12.27 -12.60
CA THR A 69 3.26 11.99 -13.03
C THR A 69 2.46 11.41 -11.87
N LEU A 70 1.14 11.49 -11.94
CA LEU A 70 0.29 10.84 -10.95
C LEU A 70 0.58 9.34 -10.94
N SER A 71 1.10 8.83 -9.83
CA SER A 71 1.50 7.44 -9.63
C SER A 71 0.60 6.69 -8.64
N ALA A 72 -0.10 7.41 -7.76
CA ALA A 72 -1.09 6.80 -6.87
C ALA A 72 -2.19 7.77 -6.44
N ILE A 73 -3.37 7.19 -6.16
CA ILE A 73 -4.52 7.86 -5.57
C ILE A 73 -4.91 7.12 -4.30
N PHE A 74 -5.07 7.84 -3.20
CA PHE A 74 -5.57 7.32 -1.94
C PHE A 74 -6.96 7.86 -1.68
N PHE A 75 -7.94 6.99 -1.41
CA PHE A 75 -9.27 7.37 -0.96
C PHE A 75 -9.47 6.92 0.48
N TYR A 76 -9.74 7.86 1.39
CA TYR A 76 -9.76 7.59 2.82
C TYR A 76 -11.16 7.39 3.38
N ASN A 77 -11.27 6.54 4.40
CA ASN A 77 -12.42 6.46 5.29
C ASN A 77 -12.37 7.60 6.33
N GLU A 78 -13.51 7.86 6.98
CA GLU A 78 -13.64 8.93 7.98
C GLU A 78 -12.60 8.80 9.09
N GLY A 79 -11.90 9.89 9.39
CA GLY A 79 -10.92 9.98 10.48
C GLY A 79 -9.55 9.40 10.16
N VAL A 80 -9.40 8.60 9.09
CA VAL A 80 -8.11 8.02 8.71
C VAL A 80 -7.16 9.13 8.24
N SER A 81 -6.01 9.23 8.90
CA SER A 81 -5.01 10.29 8.63
C SER A 81 -5.60 11.71 8.68
N LYS A 82 -6.65 11.93 9.48
CA LYS A 82 -7.40 13.20 9.60
C LYS A 82 -8.17 13.61 8.33
N HIS A 83 -8.49 12.66 7.46
CA HIS A 83 -9.35 12.89 6.31
C HIS A 83 -10.83 12.76 6.68
N ARG A 84 -11.68 13.48 5.97
CA ARG A 84 -13.10 13.13 5.81
C ARG A 84 -13.20 11.91 4.91
N ARG A 85 -14.29 11.15 5.03
CA ARG A 85 -14.57 10.06 4.10
C ARG A 85 -14.67 10.59 2.66
N TYR A 86 -14.00 9.93 1.72
CA TYR A 86 -14.20 10.21 0.29
C TYR A 86 -15.65 9.93 -0.10
N ALA A 87 -16.30 10.91 -0.72
CA ALA A 87 -17.73 10.87 -1.04
C ALA A 87 -18.03 10.46 -2.49
N GLY A 88 -17.01 10.23 -3.32
CA GLY A 88 -17.20 9.76 -4.70
C GLY A 88 -17.43 8.25 -4.76
N SER A 89 -17.80 7.76 -5.93
CA SER A 89 -17.89 6.32 -6.18
C SER A 89 -16.49 5.69 -6.20
N LEU A 90 -16.39 4.41 -5.85
CA LEU A 90 -15.16 3.63 -5.94
C LEU A 90 -15.28 2.54 -7.02
N PRO A 91 -14.15 2.00 -7.52
CA PRO A 91 -14.15 0.85 -8.42
C PRO A 91 -14.97 -0.33 -7.88
N PHE A 92 -15.54 -1.11 -8.80
CA PHE A 92 -16.27 -2.35 -8.52
C PHE A 92 -17.51 -2.20 -7.63
N GLY A 93 -17.98 -0.98 -7.38
CA GLY A 93 -19.06 -0.72 -6.45
C GLY A 93 -18.67 -0.96 -4.99
N PHE A 94 -17.37 -0.88 -4.68
CA PHE A 94 -16.87 -0.94 -3.31
C PHE A 94 -17.35 0.29 -2.51
N GLU A 95 -17.50 0.08 -1.21
CA GLU A 95 -17.91 1.10 -0.26
C GLU A 95 -17.04 1.00 1.00
N PHE A 96 -16.83 2.11 1.70
CA PHE A 96 -16.04 2.11 2.93
C PHE A 96 -16.66 1.33 4.09
N ASP A 97 -17.98 1.11 4.04
CA ASP A 97 -18.71 0.32 5.03
C ASP A 97 -18.75 -1.18 4.66
N ASP A 98 -18.25 -1.55 3.47
CA ASP A 98 -17.95 -2.94 3.19
C ASP A 98 -16.82 -3.40 4.13
N ARG A 99 -17.11 -4.33 5.02
CA ARG A 99 -16.05 -5.13 5.66
C ARG A 99 -15.39 -6.01 4.59
N ARG A 100 -14.20 -6.53 4.89
CA ARG A 100 -13.44 -7.40 3.99
C ARG A 100 -14.27 -8.49 3.30
N ASP A 101 -15.13 -9.21 4.02
CA ASP A 101 -16.00 -10.22 3.41
C ASP A 101 -17.03 -9.63 2.43
N GLY A 102 -17.53 -8.43 2.71
CA GLY A 102 -18.38 -7.67 1.80
C GLY A 102 -17.66 -7.35 0.48
N LEU A 103 -16.41 -6.88 0.56
CA LEU A 103 -15.57 -6.66 -0.62
C LEU A 103 -15.35 -7.95 -1.40
N ARG A 104 -14.98 -9.05 -0.72
CA ARG A 104 -14.76 -10.38 -1.34
C ARG A 104 -16.01 -10.91 -2.04
N ASN A 105 -17.19 -10.66 -1.48
CA ASN A 105 -18.46 -11.03 -2.08
C ASN A 105 -18.78 -10.21 -3.34
N LYS A 106 -18.42 -8.92 -3.36
CA LYS A 106 -18.54 -8.07 -4.55
C LYS A 106 -17.54 -8.49 -5.62
N ARG A 107 -16.30 -8.79 -5.23
CA ARG A 107 -15.23 -9.26 -6.13
C ARG A 107 -14.17 -10.05 -5.37
N LYS A 108 -13.85 -11.24 -5.86
CA LYS A 108 -12.73 -12.04 -5.33
C LYS A 108 -11.39 -11.31 -5.56
N PRO A 109 -10.54 -11.13 -4.54
CA PRO A 109 -9.22 -10.54 -4.69
C PRO A 109 -8.26 -11.48 -5.42
N ASP A 110 -7.33 -10.88 -6.17
CA ASP A 110 -6.28 -11.58 -6.91
C ASP A 110 -5.13 -11.98 -5.98
N LEU A 111 -4.85 -11.17 -4.96
CA LEU A 111 -3.93 -11.48 -3.87
C LEU A 111 -4.33 -10.83 -2.54
N THR A 112 -3.82 -11.41 -1.45
CA THR A 112 -3.91 -10.90 -0.09
C THR A 112 -2.50 -10.76 0.46
N TRP A 113 -2.23 -9.70 1.21
CA TRP A 113 -0.89 -9.36 1.67
C TRP A 113 -0.86 -8.95 3.14
N VAL A 114 0.21 -9.32 3.82
CA VAL A 114 0.58 -8.84 5.17
C VAL A 114 1.91 -8.10 5.05
N ILE A 115 1.93 -6.86 5.53
CA ILE A 115 3.12 -6.01 5.55
C ILE A 115 4.17 -6.69 6.42
N GLY A 116 5.25 -7.12 5.76
CA GLY A 116 6.36 -7.78 6.42
C GLY A 116 6.44 -9.28 6.21
N GLU A 117 5.31 -9.93 5.91
CA GLU A 117 5.23 -11.37 5.63
C GLU A 117 5.08 -11.65 4.14
N GLY A 118 4.53 -10.70 3.38
CA GLY A 118 4.36 -10.84 1.95
C GLY A 118 2.97 -11.34 1.58
N ARG A 119 2.88 -12.07 0.47
CA ARG A 119 1.64 -12.69 0.03
C ARG A 119 1.24 -13.82 0.96
N VAL A 120 -0.03 -13.81 1.36
CA VAL A 120 -0.65 -14.83 2.20
C VAL A 120 -1.88 -15.42 1.52
N GLY A 121 -2.42 -16.49 2.10
CA GLY A 121 -3.67 -17.09 1.61
C GLY A 121 -4.86 -16.14 1.78
N LEU A 122 -5.87 -16.27 0.92
CA LEU A 122 -7.08 -15.44 0.97
C LEU A 122 -7.85 -15.58 2.31
N ASP A 123 -7.68 -16.70 2.99
CA ASP A 123 -8.32 -16.98 4.28
C ASP A 123 -7.46 -16.54 5.48
N HIS A 124 -6.39 -15.78 5.25
CA HIS A 124 -5.61 -15.17 6.32
C HIS A 124 -6.55 -14.31 7.20
N PRO A 125 -6.53 -14.46 8.53
CA PRO A 125 -7.50 -13.83 9.42
C PRO A 125 -7.30 -12.32 9.55
N GLU A 126 -6.05 -11.86 9.50
CA GLU A 126 -5.66 -10.47 9.77
C GLU A 126 -4.73 -9.93 8.67
N PRO A 127 -5.17 -9.81 7.41
CA PRO A 127 -4.33 -9.22 6.37
C PRO A 127 -4.29 -7.70 6.48
N ASP A 128 -3.22 -7.10 5.97
CA ASP A 128 -3.12 -5.64 5.86
C ASP A 128 -3.88 -5.11 4.66
N HIS A 129 -3.91 -5.86 3.55
CA HIS A 129 -4.69 -5.49 2.37
C HIS A 129 -5.00 -6.66 1.45
N ASP A 130 -6.12 -6.52 0.74
CA ASP A 130 -6.46 -7.30 -0.44
C ASP A 130 -6.26 -6.43 -1.69
N HIS A 131 -5.98 -7.07 -2.82
CA HIS A 131 -5.65 -6.41 -4.07
C HIS A 131 -6.42 -7.03 -5.25
N TRP A 132 -6.84 -6.17 -6.18
CA TRP A 132 -7.61 -6.51 -7.36
C TRP A 132 -6.99 -5.86 -8.61
N GLU A 133 -6.84 -6.63 -9.66
CA GLU A 133 -6.46 -6.14 -10.98
C GLU A 133 -7.59 -5.32 -11.61
N MET A 134 -7.24 -4.13 -12.11
CA MET A 134 -8.14 -3.23 -12.82
C MET A 134 -7.41 -2.63 -14.04
N PRO A 135 -7.04 -3.43 -15.06
CA PRO A 135 -6.13 -2.97 -16.11
C PRO A 135 -6.55 -1.63 -16.74
N PRO A 136 -5.61 -0.68 -16.92
CA PRO A 136 -4.16 -0.79 -16.73
C PRO A 136 -3.67 -0.54 -15.30
N LEU A 137 -4.58 -0.42 -14.34
CA LEU A 137 -4.30 -0.09 -12.94
C LEU A 137 -4.58 -1.28 -12.02
N THR A 138 -4.43 -1.03 -10.75
CA THR A 138 -4.79 -1.93 -9.67
C THR A 138 -5.57 -1.16 -8.60
N VAL A 139 -6.34 -1.89 -7.82
CA VAL A 139 -7.07 -1.37 -6.65
C VAL A 139 -6.71 -2.22 -5.46
N SER A 140 -6.33 -1.62 -4.34
CA SER A 140 -6.18 -2.32 -3.07
C SER A 140 -7.05 -1.70 -1.98
N ALA A 141 -7.56 -2.53 -1.09
CA ALA A 141 -8.27 -2.11 0.11
C ALA A 141 -7.37 -2.38 1.31
N HIS A 142 -7.04 -1.34 2.07
CA HIS A 142 -6.16 -1.45 3.23
C HIS A 142 -6.98 -1.47 4.51
N TYR A 143 -6.68 -2.43 5.38
CA TYR A 143 -7.49 -2.75 6.54
C TYR A 143 -6.96 -2.16 7.86
N GLY A 144 -7.84 -2.13 8.86
CA GLY A 144 -7.47 -1.90 10.25
C GLY A 144 -6.74 -3.08 10.88
N ALA A 145 -6.37 -2.94 12.16
CA ALA A 145 -5.59 -3.94 12.88
C ALA A 145 -6.24 -5.33 12.93
N GLU A 146 -7.57 -5.40 12.85
CA GLU A 146 -8.34 -6.65 12.81
C GLU A 146 -8.53 -7.19 11.38
N GLY A 147 -7.88 -6.63 10.37
CA GLY A 147 -7.91 -7.12 8.98
C GLY A 147 -9.27 -7.09 8.27
N THR A 148 -10.24 -6.34 8.82
CA THR A 148 -11.64 -6.40 8.36
C THR A 148 -12.23 -5.05 7.97
N GLU A 149 -11.90 -3.98 8.69
CA GLU A 149 -12.43 -2.64 8.42
C GLU A 149 -11.58 -1.89 7.41
N VAL A 150 -12.20 -1.35 6.36
CA VAL A 150 -11.50 -0.58 5.33
C VAL A 150 -11.08 0.77 5.88
N ARG A 151 -9.78 1.06 5.84
CA ARG A 151 -9.22 2.36 6.20
C ARG A 151 -9.08 3.27 4.99
N TYR A 152 -8.61 2.73 3.88
CA TYR A 152 -8.49 3.46 2.62
C TYR A 152 -8.42 2.50 1.45
N PHE A 153 -8.75 3.00 0.27
CA PHE A 153 -8.44 2.36 -0.99
C PHE A 153 -7.24 3.05 -1.62
N LEU A 154 -6.39 2.27 -2.28
CA LEU A 154 -5.28 2.76 -3.09
C LEU A 154 -5.53 2.31 -4.53
N ILE A 155 -5.36 3.24 -5.46
CA ILE A 155 -5.29 2.95 -6.89
C ILE A 155 -3.91 3.35 -7.38
N SER A 156 -3.25 2.47 -8.11
CA SER A 156 -1.94 2.72 -8.72
C SER A 156 -1.75 1.85 -9.96
N PRO A 157 -0.79 2.17 -10.85
CA PRO A 157 -0.28 1.21 -11.81
C PRO A 157 0.18 -0.08 -11.11
N PRO A 158 0.18 -1.22 -11.82
CA PRO A 158 0.79 -2.44 -11.30
C PRO A 158 2.27 -2.18 -10.98
N SER A 159 2.74 -2.77 -9.88
CA SER A 159 4.17 -2.70 -9.55
C SER A 159 4.96 -3.62 -10.46
N ASP A 160 5.95 -3.08 -11.17
CA ASP A 160 6.96 -3.87 -11.89
C ASP A 160 8.01 -4.48 -10.93
N GLU A 161 7.97 -4.13 -9.64
CA GLU A 161 8.89 -4.72 -8.68
C GLU A 161 8.58 -6.21 -8.50
N PRO A 162 9.61 -7.08 -8.55
CA PRO A 162 9.41 -8.50 -8.33
C PRO A 162 8.76 -8.71 -6.96
N GLU A 163 7.69 -9.51 -6.95
CA GLU A 163 6.97 -9.86 -5.73
C GLU A 163 7.97 -10.32 -4.65
N TRP A 164 8.02 -9.59 -3.53
CA TRP A 164 8.90 -9.96 -2.43
C TRP A 164 8.42 -11.29 -1.87
N THR A 165 9.19 -12.35 -2.15
CA THR A 165 8.98 -13.66 -1.57
C THR A 165 9.89 -13.77 -0.35
N PRO A 166 9.32 -13.93 0.87
CA PRO A 166 10.14 -14.19 2.04
C PRO A 166 11.02 -15.42 1.77
N PRO A 167 12.30 -15.38 2.17
CA PRO A 167 13.13 -16.56 2.06
C PRO A 167 12.51 -17.76 2.80
N ASP A 168 12.59 -18.92 2.16
CA ASP A 168 12.10 -20.20 2.65
C ASP A 168 12.87 -20.76 3.86
N THR A 169 14.00 -20.13 4.22
CA THR A 169 14.84 -20.57 5.32
C THR A 169 15.09 -19.47 6.34
N TRP A 170 15.16 -19.87 7.61
CA TRP A 170 15.40 -18.95 8.72
C TRP A 170 16.80 -18.32 8.60
N GLU A 171 17.76 -19.03 8.02
CA GLU A 171 19.12 -18.54 7.77
C GLU A 171 19.11 -17.29 6.88
N LYS A 172 18.37 -17.35 5.76
CA LYS A 172 18.25 -16.23 4.83
C LYS A 172 17.46 -15.08 5.46
N LEU A 173 16.35 -15.38 6.16
CA LEU A 173 15.57 -14.38 6.89
C LEU A 173 16.41 -13.66 7.96
N ALA A 174 17.30 -14.37 8.64
CA ALA A 174 18.14 -13.81 9.71
C ALA A 174 19.10 -12.72 9.20
N LEU A 175 19.48 -12.79 7.91
CA LEU A 175 20.37 -11.83 7.28
C LEU A 175 19.64 -10.59 6.74
N LEU A 176 18.30 -10.63 6.66
CA LEU A 176 17.50 -9.50 6.20
C LEU A 176 17.33 -8.46 7.33
N PRO A 177 17.54 -7.16 7.05
CA PRO A 177 17.28 -6.10 8.02
C PRO A 177 15.84 -6.15 8.55
N GLY A 178 15.67 -6.10 9.87
CA GLY A 178 14.35 -6.08 10.52
C GLY A 178 13.62 -7.42 10.62
N ARG A 179 14.11 -8.50 9.99
CA ARG A 179 13.43 -9.83 9.93
C ARG A 179 13.97 -10.86 10.93
N LYS A 180 14.78 -10.42 11.89
CA LYS A 180 15.38 -11.31 12.89
C LYS A 180 14.34 -12.06 13.71
N LEU A 181 13.21 -11.43 14.03
CA LEU A 181 12.12 -12.07 14.77
C LEU A 181 11.45 -13.17 13.95
N ASP A 182 11.27 -12.97 12.64
CA ASP A 182 10.67 -13.96 11.75
C ASP A 182 11.58 -15.17 11.56
N ALA A 183 12.90 -14.93 11.46
CA ALA A 183 13.88 -16.01 11.50
C ALA A 183 13.81 -16.83 12.81
N ILE A 184 13.62 -16.17 13.95
CA ILE A 184 13.47 -16.85 15.25
C ILE A 184 12.18 -17.68 15.29
N LYS A 185 11.05 -17.13 14.82
CA LYS A 185 9.78 -17.88 14.72
C LYS A 185 9.94 -19.13 13.86
N LEU A 186 10.50 -18.97 12.66
CA LEU A 186 10.70 -20.08 11.73
C LEU A 186 11.69 -21.13 12.27
N TYR A 187 12.75 -20.72 12.97
CA TYR A 187 13.65 -21.65 13.67
C TYR A 187 12.91 -22.45 14.74
N ARG A 188 12.09 -21.80 15.56
CA ARG A 188 11.32 -22.47 16.63
C ARG A 188 10.37 -23.51 16.07
N GLU A 189 9.64 -23.17 15.01
CA GLU A 189 8.71 -24.08 14.36
C GLU A 189 9.43 -25.29 13.75
N LYS A 190 10.54 -25.05 13.05
CA LYS A 190 11.32 -26.10 12.39
C LYS A 190 12.03 -27.03 13.36
N HIS A 191 12.51 -26.52 14.48
CA HIS A 191 13.34 -27.25 15.44
C HIS A 191 12.62 -27.62 16.74
N ASN A 192 11.38 -27.16 16.93
CA ASN A 192 10.58 -27.36 18.14
C ASN A 192 11.31 -26.97 19.43
N VAL A 193 11.97 -25.81 19.43
CA VAL A 193 12.79 -25.31 20.53
C VAL A 193 12.18 -24.11 21.25
N GLY A 194 12.69 -23.83 22.45
CA GLY A 194 12.34 -22.64 23.22
C GLY A 194 12.83 -21.33 22.59
N MET A 195 12.24 -20.22 23.01
CA MET A 195 12.58 -18.87 22.51
C MET A 195 14.07 -18.53 22.67
N SER A 196 14.65 -18.86 23.83
CA SER A 196 16.06 -18.56 24.13
C SER A 196 17.02 -19.31 23.20
N GLU A 197 16.74 -20.59 22.93
CA GLU A 197 17.57 -21.43 22.05
C GLU A 197 17.50 -20.95 20.60
N ALA A 198 16.29 -20.68 20.10
CA ALA A 198 16.12 -20.16 18.75
C ALA A 198 16.78 -18.80 18.55
N LYS A 199 16.65 -17.87 19.52
CA LYS A 199 17.34 -16.59 19.48
C LYS A 199 18.85 -16.79 19.39
N LEU A 200 19.41 -17.65 20.22
CA LEU A 200 20.85 -17.90 20.27
C LEU A 200 21.37 -18.52 18.96
N ALA A 201 20.61 -19.44 18.35
CA ALA A 201 20.94 -20.03 17.05
C ALA A 201 20.92 -19.00 15.92
N VAL A 202 19.87 -18.17 15.85
CA VAL A 202 19.75 -17.09 14.85
C VAL A 202 20.85 -16.05 15.02
N GLU A 203 21.14 -15.64 16.25
CA GLU A 203 22.20 -14.67 16.53
C GLU A 203 23.59 -15.21 16.20
N GLY A 204 23.85 -16.48 16.51
CA GLY A 204 25.08 -17.17 16.14
C GLY A 204 25.26 -17.26 14.62
N HIS A 205 24.19 -17.51 13.87
CA HIS A 205 24.23 -17.51 12.41
C HIS A 205 24.58 -16.13 11.84
N VAL A 206 23.90 -15.08 12.31
CA VAL A 206 24.16 -13.69 11.86
C VAL A 206 25.59 -13.25 12.20
N ALA A 207 26.11 -13.64 13.37
CA ALA A 207 27.48 -13.32 13.77
C ALA A 207 28.52 -13.99 12.86
N LYS A 208 28.30 -15.26 12.49
CA LYS A 208 29.18 -16.00 11.56
C LYS A 208 29.19 -15.41 10.16
N ALA A 209 28.05 -14.94 9.67
CA ALA A 209 27.93 -14.36 8.33
C ALA A 209 28.57 -12.96 8.19
N ARG A 210 28.97 -12.33 9.31
CA ARG A 210 29.62 -11.00 9.34
C ARG A 210 31.13 -11.05 9.53
N GLN A 211 31.71 -12.24 9.68
CA GLN A 211 33.15 -12.50 9.77
C GLN A 211 33.70 -12.87 8.40
#